data_AF-A0A6P1ZY43-F1
#
_entry.id   AF-A0A6P1ZY43-F1
#
_cell.length_a   1.000
_cell.length_b   1.000
_cell.length_c   1.000
_cell.angle_alpha   90.00
_cell.angle_beta   90.00
_cell.angle_gamma   90.00
#
_symmetry.space_group_name_H-M   'P 1'
#
loop_
_entity.id
_entity.type
_entity.pdbx_description
1 polymer ?
#
loop_
_entity_poly.entity_id
_entity_poly.type
_entity_poly.pdbx_seq_one_letter_code
_entity_poly.pdbx_strand_id
1 'polypeptide(L)' 'SEQQDAVTSMRRSQVGTGSRSEKIRTYNYKDNRVTDHRLGQNYSLNPVLEGELETVIQSCISQDQQERLAELATSSSN' A
#
# COMPACT_ATOMS: atom_id res chain seq x y z
N SER A 1 -20.98 -18.58 -12.11
CA SER A 1 -21.18 -17.66 -13.26
C SER A 1 -19.86 -16.96 -13.46
N GLU A 2 -19.37 -16.84 -14.69
CA GLU A 2 -18.05 -16.30 -15.02
C GLU A 2 -17.77 -14.92 -14.36
N GLN A 3 -18.81 -14.10 -14.19
CA GLN A 3 -18.72 -12.82 -13.47
C GLN A 3 -18.33 -12.99 -11.99
N GLN A 4 -18.90 -13.99 -11.31
CA GLN A 4 -18.58 -14.30 -9.91
C GLN A 4 -17.13 -14.77 -9.77
N ASP A 5 -16.65 -15.55 -10.74
CA ASP A 5 -15.30 -16.10 -10.74
C ASP A 5 -14.26 -15.00 -11.02
N ALA A 6 -14.55 -14.09 -11.94
CA ALA A 6 -13.72 -12.91 -12.22
C ALA A 6 -13.64 -11.95 -11.02
N VAL A 7 -14.77 -11.69 -10.34
CA VAL A 7 -14.76 -10.86 -9.11
C VAL A 7 -13.96 -11.54 -8.00
N THR A 8 -14.12 -12.86 -7.85
CA THR A 8 -13.40 -13.62 -6.83
C THR A 8 -11.89 -13.62 -7.08
N SER A 9 -11.46 -13.78 -8.34
CA SER A 9 -10.04 -13.78 -8.70
C SER A 9 -9.42 -12.39 -8.49
N MET A 10 -10.11 -11.32 -8.89
CA MET A 10 -9.67 -9.94 -8.63
C MET A 10 -9.57 -9.63 -7.14
N ARG A 11 -10.52 -10.08 -6.32
CA ARG A 11 -10.45 -9.89 -4.87
C ARG A 11 -9.27 -10.64 -4.26
N ARG A 12 -9.01 -11.87 -4.73
CA ARG A 12 -7.87 -12.67 -4.29
C ARG A 12 -6.54 -12.02 -4.66
N SER A 13 -6.40 -11.43 -5.84
CA SER A 13 -5.14 -10.76 -6.22
C SER A 13 -4.88 -9.50 -5.40
N GLN A 14 -5.93 -8.75 -5.03
CA GLN A 14 -5.80 -7.54 -4.21
C GLN A 14 -5.48 -7.82 -2.74
N VAL A 15 -6.08 -8.87 -2.16
CA VAL A 15 -5.90 -9.22 -0.73
C VAL A 15 -4.67 -10.13 -0.52
N GLY A 16 -4.25 -10.85 -1.55
CA GLY A 16 -3.17 -11.82 -1.48
C GLY A 16 -3.61 -13.13 -0.80
N THR A 17 -2.66 -13.79 -0.14
CA THR A 17 -2.87 -15.04 0.61
C THR A 17 -3.41 -14.79 2.02
N GLY A 18 -3.42 -13.53 2.47
CA GLY A 18 -3.77 -13.16 3.84
C GLY A 18 -2.65 -13.41 4.85
N SER A 19 -1.44 -13.75 4.38
CA SER A 19 -0.28 -13.93 5.24
C SER A 19 0.12 -12.63 5.94
N ARG A 20 0.58 -12.74 7.19
CA ARG A 20 1.12 -11.59 7.96
C ARG A 20 2.35 -10.95 7.31
N SER A 21 3.05 -11.67 6.44
CA SER A 21 4.17 -11.13 5.64
C SER A 21 3.72 -10.18 4.53
N GLU A 22 2.48 -10.32 4.05
CA GLU A 22 1.92 -9.54 2.93
C GLU A 22 1.14 -8.30 3.39
N LYS A 23 1.12 -8.02 4.70
CA LYS A 23 0.41 -6.87 5.25
C LYS A 23 0.99 -5.57 4.70
N ILE A 24 0.11 -4.65 4.30
CA ILE A 24 0.53 -3.32 3.86
C ILE A 24 0.85 -2.38 5.02
N ARG A 25 0.24 -2.59 6.20
CA ARG A 25 0.41 -1.72 7.38
C ARG A 25 0.41 -2.50 8.69
N THR A 26 0.97 -1.88 9.73
CA THR A 26 0.88 -2.34 11.12
C THR A 26 0.49 -1.17 12.00
N TYR A 27 -0.61 -1.33 12.74
CA TYR A 27 -1.12 -0.34 13.70
C TYR A 27 -0.67 -0.76 15.10
N ASN A 28 0.12 0.07 15.77
CA ASN A 28 0.65 -0.18 17.11
C ASN A 28 0.20 0.92 18.08
N TYR A 29 -0.78 0.59 18.91
CA TYR A 29 -1.34 1.49 19.92
C TYR A 29 -0.36 1.87 21.02
N LYS A 30 0.49 0.93 21.48
CA LYS A 30 1.44 1.17 22.57
C LYS A 30 2.44 2.28 22.22
N ASP A 31 2.86 2.30 20.95
CA ASP A 31 3.86 3.26 20.46
C ASP A 31 3.22 4.45 19.73
N ASN A 32 1.88 4.58 19.71
CA ASN A 32 1.13 5.56 18.91
C ASN A 32 1.61 5.63 17.44
N ARG A 33 1.86 4.46 16.82
CA ARG A 33 2.54 4.36 15.52
C ARG A 33 1.78 3.51 14.51
N VAL A 34 1.77 3.95 13.26
CA VAL A 34 1.39 3.16 12.08
C VAL A 34 2.62 2.99 11.20
N THR A 35 3.00 1.76 10.91
CA THR A 35 4.08 1.46 9.95
C THR A 35 3.44 1.06 8.62
N ASP A 36 3.74 1.77 7.53
CA ASP A 36 3.36 1.38 6.17
C ASP A 36 4.53 0.65 5.51
N HIS A 37 4.35 -0.65 5.26
CA HIS A 37 5.39 -1.54 4.73
C HIS A 37 5.63 -1.33 3.24
N ARG A 38 4.69 -0.70 2.53
CA ARG A 38 4.88 -0.37 1.11
C ARG A 38 5.88 0.78 0.96
N LEU A 39 5.88 1.71 1.92
CA LEU A 39 6.74 2.89 1.92
C LEU A 39 7.98 2.75 2.79
N GLY A 40 8.00 1.77 3.70
CA GLY A 40 9.02 1.70 4.75
C GLY A 40 8.97 2.88 5.74
N GLN A 41 7.80 3.53 5.87
CA GLN A 41 7.62 4.76 6.65
C GLN A 41 6.71 4.56 7.86
N ASN A 42 6.89 5.42 8.86
CA ASN A 42 6.09 5.44 10.08
C ASN A 42 5.28 6.74 10.18
N TYR A 43 4.06 6.64 10.70
CA TYR A 43 3.12 7.73 10.93
C TYR A 43 2.58 7.69 12.36
N SER A 44 2.05 8.81 12.85
CA SER A 44 1.32 8.85 14.12
C SER A 44 -0.02 8.12 14.00
N LEU A 45 -0.40 7.35 15.03
CA LEU A 45 -1.61 6.52 14.98
C LEU A 45 -2.90 7.34 15.07
N ASN A 46 -3.00 8.27 16.02
CA ASN A 46 -4.27 8.98 16.26
C ASN A 46 -4.82 9.69 15.01
N PRO A 47 -4.05 10.52 14.27
CA PRO A 47 -4.57 11.20 13.08
C PRO A 47 -5.05 10.21 12.00
N VAL A 48 -4.32 9.11 11.82
CA VAL A 48 -4.66 8.06 10.86
C VAL A 48 -6.00 7.39 11.23
N LEU A 49 -6.27 7.17 12.53
CA LEU A 49 -7.54 6.62 12.99
C LEU A 49 -8.69 7.63 12.93
N GLU A 50 -8.40 8.92 13.04
CA GLU A 50 -9.36 10.02 12.90
C GLU A 50 -9.72 10.32 11.43
N GLY A 51 -9.04 9.66 10.48
CA GLY A 51 -9.32 9.78 9.05
C GLY A 51 -8.42 10.74 8.29
N GLU A 52 -7.39 11.31 8.95
CA GLU A 52 -6.38 12.16 8.32
C GLU A 52 -5.37 11.30 7.51
N LEU A 53 -5.86 10.71 6.43
CA LEU A 53 -5.11 9.76 5.60
C LEU A 53 -4.38 10.43 4.43
N GLU A 54 -4.61 11.71 4.18
CA GLU A 54 -4.11 12.43 3.00
C GLU A 54 -2.59 12.27 2.86
N THR A 55 -1.84 12.52 3.92
CA THR A 55 -0.37 12.39 3.93
C THR A 55 0.09 10.98 3.56
N VAL A 56 -0.58 9.94 4.08
CA VAL A 56 -0.24 8.54 3.79
C VAL A 56 -0.53 8.22 2.32
N ILE A 57 -1.66 8.68 1.80
CA ILE A 57 -2.09 8.46 0.41
C ILE A 57 -1.14 9.17 -0.56
N GLN A 58 -0.83 10.44 -0.32
CA GLN A 58 0.08 11.20 -1.18
C GLN A 58 1.49 10.59 -1.20
N SER A 59 1.97 10.09 -0.06
CA SER A 59 3.26 9.38 0.00
C SER A 59 3.24 8.11 -0.86
N CYS A 60 2.14 7.36 -0.87
CA CYS A 60 1.96 6.20 -1.76
C CYS A 60 1.93 6.58 -3.24
N ILE A 61 1.19 7.63 -3.59
CA ILE A 61 1.09 8.11 -4.98
C ILE A 61 2.47 8.56 -5.46
N SER A 62 3.20 9.32 -4.65
CA SER A 62 4.52 9.83 -5.01
C SER A 62 5.52 8.69 -5.23
N GLN A 63 5.53 7.67 -4.37
CA GLN A 63 6.41 6.51 -4.53
C GLN A 63 6.10 5.74 -5.81
N ASP A 64 4.82 5.44 -6.10
CA ASP A 64 4.40 4.75 -7.33
C ASP A 64 4.76 5.56 -8.59
N GLN A 65 4.59 6.88 -8.56
CA GLN A 65 5.01 7.75 -9.65
C GLN A 65 6.53 7.71 -9.87
N GLN A 66 7.33 7.75 -8.80
CA GLN A 66 8.78 7.66 -8.88
C GLN A 66 9.24 6.32 -9.47
N GLU A 67 8.65 5.21 -9.02
CA GLU A 67 8.95 3.87 -9.53
C GLU A 67 8.65 3.76 -11.02
N ARG A 68 7.47 4.20 -11.46
CA ARG A 68 7.10 4.20 -12.90
C ARG A 68 8.03 5.05 -13.75
N LEU A 69 8.43 6.23 -13.26
CA LEU A 69 9.37 7.09 -13.98
C LEU A 69 10.75 6.42 -14.08
N ALA A 70 11.22 5.74 -13.04
CA ALA A 70 12.47 5.01 -13.05
C ALA A 70 12.44 3.81 -14.02
N GLU A 71 11.33 3.07 -14.07
CA GLU A 71 11.12 1.99 -15.03
C GLU A 71 11.17 2.50 -16.47
N LEU A 72 10.46 3.60 -16.78
CA LEU A 72 10.44 4.23 -18.11
C LEU A 72 11.83 4.74 -18.53
N ALA A 73 12.59 5.31 -17.60
CA ALA A 73 13.96 5.76 -17.85
C ALA A 73 14.89 4.56 -18.16
N THR A 74 14.73 3.46 -17.43
CA THR A 74 15.52 2.24 -17.64
C THR A 74 15.16 1.56 -18.96
N SER A 75 13.88 1.49 -19.32
CA SER A 75 13.43 0.88 -20.58
C SER A 75 13.83 1.69 -21.82
N SER A 76 14.02 3.00 -21.67
CA SER A 76 14.50 3.87 -22.75
C SER A 76 16.02 3.80 -22.95
N SER A 77 16.74 3.21 -21.98
CA SER A 77 18.21 3.12 -21.97
C SER A 77 18.75 1.75 -22.42
N ASN A 78 17.86 0.80 -22.71
CA ASN A 78 18.15 -0.53 -23.28
C ASN A 78 17.66 -0.60 -24.72
#